data_AF-A0A329LNA8-F1
#
_entry.id   AF-A0A329LNA8-F1
#
_cell.length_a   1.000
_cell.length_b   1.000
_cell.length_c   1.000
_cell.angle_alpha   90.00
_cell.angle_beta   90.00
_cell.angle_gamma   90.00
#
_symmetry.space_group_name_H-M   'P 1'
#
loop_
_entity.id
_entity.type
_entity.pdbx_description
1 polymer ?
#
loop_
_entity_poly.entity_id
_entity_poly.type
_entity_poly.pdbx_seq_one_letter_code
_entity_poly.pdbx_strand_id
1 'polypeptide(L)'
;GIIDWGDLSVGHPACDLSVAYSFLPPYARGVFFETYGGADEETKLLARLIAVYIPVLILMQAVDDGNEAIAAEAKSNIMRALSD
;
A
#
# COMPACT_ATOMS: atom_id res chain seq x y z
N GLY A 1 -20.32 3.69 -4.49
CA GLY A 1 -19.57 4.05 -5.71
C GLY A 1 -18.11 4.25 -5.37
N ILE A 2 -17.23 4.37 -6.37
CA ILE A 2 -15.80 4.71 -6.21
C ILE A 2 -15.64 6.19 -6.55
N ILE A 3 -14.93 6.93 -5.69
CA ILE A 3 -14.76 8.39 -5.77
C ILE A 3 -13.28 8.77 -5.71
N ASP A 4 -12.98 10.07 -5.75
CA ASP A 4 -11.63 10.64 -5.63
C ASP A 4 -10.67 10.23 -6.76
N TRP A 5 -11.15 10.40 -7.99
CA TRP A 5 -10.40 10.09 -9.22
C TRP A 5 -9.35 11.16 -9.59
N GLY A 6 -8.95 12.02 -8.66
CA GLY A 6 -8.06 13.16 -8.91
C GLY A 6 -6.64 12.76 -9.33
N ASP A 7 -6.14 11.66 -8.76
CA ASP A 7 -4.80 11.11 -9.03
C ASP A 7 -4.79 10.01 -10.10
N LEU A 8 -5.88 9.86 -10.85
CA LEU A 8 -5.95 8.90 -11.96
C LEU A 8 -4.86 9.15 -13.00
N SER A 9 -4.19 8.08 -13.40
CA SER A 9 -3.21 8.12 -14.49
C SER A 9 -3.12 6.78 -15.20
N VAL A 10 -2.60 6.79 -16.44
CA VAL A 10 -2.18 5.57 -17.11
C VAL A 10 -0.80 5.19 -16.58
N GLY A 11 -0.70 4.04 -15.90
CA GLY A 11 0.52 3.61 -15.24
C GLY A 11 0.54 2.11 -14.94
N HIS A 12 1.44 1.70 -14.04
CA HIS A 12 1.56 0.29 -13.66
C HIS A 12 0.41 -0.14 -12.74
N PRO A 13 -0.24 -1.31 -12.95
CA PRO A 13 -1.35 -1.79 -12.12
C PRO A 13 -1.02 -1.94 -10.62
N ALA A 14 0.26 -2.11 -10.31
CA ALA A 14 0.77 -2.18 -8.94
C ALA A 14 0.38 -0.96 -8.08
N CYS A 15 0.14 0.21 -8.68
CA CYS A 15 -0.36 1.38 -7.96
C CYS A 15 -1.70 1.10 -7.29
N ASP A 16 -2.67 0.59 -8.05
CA ASP A 16 -4.00 0.24 -7.54
C ASP A 16 -3.93 -0.96 -6.58
N LEU A 17 -3.07 -1.94 -6.89
CA LEU A 17 -2.94 -3.17 -6.10
C LEU A 17 -2.16 -2.99 -4.80
N SER A 18 -1.47 -1.86 -4.60
CA SER A 18 -0.72 -1.58 -3.37
C SER A 18 -1.61 -1.60 -2.12
N VAL A 19 -2.91 -1.33 -2.27
CA VAL A 19 -3.91 -1.39 -1.20
C VAL A 19 -4.00 -2.77 -0.53
N ALA A 20 -3.71 -3.84 -1.28
CA ALA A 20 -3.69 -5.20 -0.74
C ALA A 20 -2.63 -5.38 0.35
N TYR A 21 -1.55 -4.61 0.30
CA TYR A 21 -0.46 -4.67 1.27
C TYR A 21 -0.58 -3.59 2.34
N SER A 22 -1.03 -2.40 1.96
CA SER A 22 -1.11 -1.24 2.86
C SER A 22 -2.32 -1.25 3.78
N PHE A 23 -3.40 -1.96 3.42
CA PHE A 23 -4.65 -1.99 4.20
C PHE A 23 -5.04 -3.39 4.67
N LEU A 24 -5.03 -4.39 3.79
CA LEU A 24 -5.50 -5.73 4.14
C LEU A 24 -4.52 -6.44 5.09
N PRO A 25 -5.03 -7.25 6.04
CA PRO A 25 -4.19 -8.14 6.81
C PRO A 25 -3.59 -9.25 5.92
N PRO A 26 -2.42 -9.81 6.26
CA PRO A 26 -1.70 -10.72 5.37
C PRO A 26 -2.51 -11.94 4.93
N TYR A 27 -3.28 -12.54 5.85
CA TYR A 27 -4.12 -13.71 5.57
C TYR A 27 -5.22 -13.47 4.52
N ALA A 28 -5.61 -12.22 4.25
CA ALA A 28 -6.67 -11.89 3.29
C ALA A 28 -6.15 -11.66 1.86
N ARG A 29 -4.83 -11.50 1.69
CA ARG A 29 -4.23 -11.11 0.39
C ARG A 29 -4.38 -12.18 -0.68
N GLY A 30 -4.28 -13.45 -0.30
CA GLY A 30 -4.48 -14.57 -1.23
C GLY A 30 -5.87 -14.52 -1.86
N VAL A 31 -6.91 -14.43 -1.03
CA VAL A 31 -8.32 -14.34 -1.48
C VAL A 31 -8.56 -13.08 -2.29
N PHE A 32 -7.95 -11.95 -1.93
CA PHE A 32 -8.04 -10.71 -2.69
C PHE A 32 -7.50 -10.89 -4.12
N PHE A 33 -6.28 -11.41 -4.28
CA PHE A 33 -5.67 -11.60 -5.60
C PHE A 33 -6.40 -12.66 -6.42
N GLU A 34 -6.89 -13.73 -5.79
CA GLU A 34 -7.73 -14.72 -6.46
C GLU A 34 -9.01 -14.09 -7.02
N THR A 35 -9.71 -13.28 -6.21
CA THR A 35 -10.97 -12.62 -6.60
C THR A 35 -10.75 -11.54 -7.66
N TYR A 36 -9.63 -10.83 -7.60
CA TYR A 36 -9.24 -9.81 -8.57
C TYR A 36 -9.02 -10.39 -9.98
N GLY A 37 -8.78 -11.71 -10.10
CA GLY A 37 -8.42 -12.38 -11.36
C GLY A 37 -6.92 -12.70 -11.47
N GLY A 38 -6.19 -12.60 -10.37
CA GLY A 38 -4.76 -12.84 -10.28
C GLY A 38 -3.90 -11.61 -10.58
N ALA A 39 -2.62 -11.74 -10.29
CA ALA A 39 -1.55 -10.85 -10.72
C ALA A 39 -0.26 -11.68 -10.78
N ASP A 40 0.65 -11.36 -11.69
CA ASP A 40 1.97 -11.98 -11.69
C ASP A 40 2.77 -11.55 -10.44
N GLU A 41 3.80 -12.33 -10.11
CA GLU A 41 4.58 -12.10 -8.90
C GLU A 41 5.39 -10.80 -8.92
N GLU A 42 5.81 -10.31 -10.09
CA GLU A 42 6.51 -9.03 -10.21
C GLU A 42 5.57 -7.86 -9.91
N THR A 43 4.33 -7.90 -10.43
CA THR A 43 3.28 -6.92 -10.11
C THR A 43 2.97 -6.91 -8.62
N LYS A 44 2.82 -8.09 -7.99
CA LYS A 44 2.59 -8.21 -6.55
C LYS A 44 3.76 -7.62 -5.74
N LEU A 45 4.99 -7.94 -6.12
CA LEU A 45 6.19 -7.43 -5.49
C LEU A 45 6.27 -5.90 -5.60
N LEU A 46 5.99 -5.35 -6.77
CA LEU A 46 5.97 -3.90 -6.99
C LEU A 46 4.85 -3.23 -6.18
N ALA A 47 3.67 -3.86 -6.07
CA ALA A 47 2.59 -3.33 -5.22
C ALA A 47 2.99 -3.32 -3.74
N ARG A 48 3.67 -4.37 -3.26
CA ARG A 48 4.23 -4.43 -1.90
C ARG A 48 5.31 -3.37 -1.70
N LEU A 49 6.17 -3.14 -2.68
CA LEU A 49 7.18 -2.08 -2.65
C LEU A 49 6.54 -0.69 -2.53
N ILE A 50 5.52 -0.39 -3.34
CA ILE A 50 4.78 0.88 -3.29
C ILE A 50 4.14 1.07 -1.91
N ALA A 51 3.55 0.01 -1.35
CA ALA A 51 2.96 0.00 0.00
C ALA A 51 3.97 0.19 1.14
N VAL A 52 5.27 0.04 0.89
CA VAL A 52 6.33 0.41 1.84
C VAL A 52 6.85 1.82 1.54
N TYR A 53 7.09 2.13 0.27
CA TYR A 53 7.72 3.37 -0.17
C TYR A 53 6.89 4.61 0.20
N ILE A 54 5.58 4.62 -0.10
CA ILE A 54 4.71 5.77 0.19
C ILE A 54 4.64 6.05 1.70
N PRO A 55 4.37 5.05 2.58
CA PRO A 55 4.43 5.28 4.02
C PRO A 55 5.79 5.72 4.56
N VAL A 56 6.91 5.32 3.94
CA VAL A 56 8.23 5.85 4.32
C VAL A 56 8.33 7.35 4.04
N LEU A 57 7.82 7.82 2.89
CA LEU A 57 7.77 9.26 2.59
C LEU A 57 6.89 10.01 3.61
N ILE A 58 5.72 9.44 3.94
CA ILE A 58 4.81 10.01 4.94
C ILE A 58 5.45 10.02 6.33
N LEU A 59 6.20 8.97 6.69
CA LEU A 59 6.91 8.89 7.96
C LEU A 59 7.98 9.99 8.07
N MET A 60 8.76 10.22 7.01
CA MET A 60 9.75 11.29 6.99
C MET A 60 9.08 12.65 7.19
N GLN A 61 8.02 12.94 6.43
CA GLN A 61 7.27 14.19 6.58
C GLN A 61 6.68 14.35 8.00
N ALA A 62 6.10 13.28 8.55
CA ALA A 62 5.50 13.31 9.88
C ALA A 62 6.53 13.53 11.00
N VAL A 63 7.74 12.99 10.84
CA VAL A 63 8.86 13.25 11.76
C VAL A 63 9.29 14.71 11.67
N ASP A 64 9.45 15.25 10.47
CA ASP A 64 9.83 16.64 10.25
C ASP A 64 8.78 17.63 10.79
N ASP A 65 7.49 17.30 10.66
CA ASP A 65 6.36 18.09 11.17
C ASP A 65 6.10 17.90 12.68
N GLY A 66 6.75 16.94 13.34
CA GLY A 66 6.46 16.58 14.72
C GLY A 66 5.09 15.94 14.93
N ASN A 67 4.50 15.34 13.90
CA ASN A 67 3.17 14.71 13.95
C ASN A 67 3.27 13.23 14.33
N GLU A 68 3.24 12.96 15.64
CA GLU A 68 3.39 11.61 16.20
C GLU A 68 2.30 10.62 15.75
N ALA A 69 1.06 11.09 15.56
CA ALA A 69 -0.05 10.23 15.17
C ALA A 69 0.14 9.69 13.75
N ILE A 70 0.55 10.56 12.81
CA ILE A 70 0.83 10.15 11.42
C ILE A 70 2.08 9.28 11.36
N ALA A 71 3.12 9.59 12.15
CA ALA A 71 4.32 8.77 12.22
C ALA A 71 4.00 7.35 12.73
N ALA A 72 3.11 7.21 13.71
CA ALA A 72 2.67 5.91 14.21
C ALA A 72 1.88 5.11 13.16
N GLU A 73 0.96 5.75 12.45
CA GLU A 73 0.19 5.07 11.40
C GLU A 73 1.08 4.67 10.21
N ALA A 74 2.00 5.55 9.78
CA ALA A 74 2.95 5.22 8.72
C ALA A 74 3.81 3.99 9.08
N LYS A 75 4.30 3.90 10.33
CA LYS A 75 5.00 2.71 10.82
C LYS A 75 4.12 1.46 10.80
N SER A 76 2.86 1.57 11.24
CA SER A 76 1.90 0.46 11.20
C SER A 76 1.68 -0.06 9.78
N ASN A 77 1.57 0.84 8.82
CA ASN A 77 1.45 0.50 7.40
C ASN A 77 2.67 -0.23 6.86
N ILE A 78 3.88 0.28 7.13
CA ILE A 78 5.14 -0.39 6.76
C ILE A 78 5.17 -1.81 7.33
N MET A 79 4.85 -1.98 8.61
CA MET A 79 4.85 -3.30 9.26
C MET A 79 3.81 -4.24 8.66
N ARG A 80 2.62 -3.72 8.32
CA ARG A 80 1.58 -4.49 7.62
C ARG A 80 2.09 -4.96 6.27
N ALA A 81 2.62 -4.06 5.45
CA ALA A 81 3.13 -4.38 4.11
C ALA A 81 4.28 -5.39 4.16
N LEU A 82 5.13 -5.36 5.21
CA LEU A 82 6.23 -6.29 5.41
C LEU A 82 5.83 -7.65 6.01
N SER A 83 4.61 -7.80 6.53
CA SER A 83 4.14 -9.09 7.04
C SER A 83 3.77 -10.04 5.89
N ASP A 84 3.96 -11.35 6.06
CA ASP A 84 3.62 -12.39 5.06
C ASP A 84 2.21 -12.97 5.27
#